data_AF-A0A3N5TSQ5-F1
#
_entry.id   AF-A0A3N5TSQ5-F1
#
_cell.length_a   1.000
_cell.length_b   1.000
_cell.length_c   1.000
_cell.angle_alpha   90.00
_cell.angle_beta   90.00
_cell.angle_gamma   90.00
#
_symmetry.space_group_name_H-M   'P 1'
#
loop_
_entity.id
_entity.type
_entity.pdbx_description
1 polymer ?
#
loop_
_entity_poly.entity_id
_entity_poly.type
_entity_poly.pdbx_seq_one_letter_code
_entity_poly.pdbx_strand_id
1 'polypeptide(L)'
;MGTIAVLNSDENFSEKIRAIWKKIDFEFTPVFFSSGEKFLEYLNYELPEITIYNFTDSVLSTLKVFEEMKEDPWLHYGGIICVYQTEDEKDMLERVKSLNILAMIRMKEFDSNFERVLRILKENRQILFHRHIQAELLHSISGRFVIDNDPFDLNTYSHLITNYLYNANLIDLEGKDRLHVALVELLINAVEHGNCRITYEEKEKWLTGQKNIMDLIREKNRDPDIHRKKVILEYSINPPKATFTIKDEGDGFDWKARQNKPLTIEEMAFHGRGIHMAEHYTASLHYNQRGNSVSFDFGLLQDMASVLPGGFASEKVVFQHNETVFEENESSNYLYYIVTGRFKVYSQGKELSTLTPQDMFLGEMSFLLNNRRSATVKSMGKSELLRISKKDFLDAMKRKPHYSIFLARLLAQRLSRLNALSGSVVY
;
A
#
# COMPACT_ATOMS: atom_id res chain seq x y z
N MET A 1 6.74 -18.82 6.50
CA MET A 1 6.58 -17.94 7.67
C MET A 1 7.15 -16.59 7.27
N GLY A 2 6.38 -15.51 7.38
CA GLY A 2 6.87 -14.17 7.06
C GLY A 2 7.79 -13.64 8.17
N THR A 3 8.55 -12.58 7.88
CA THR A 3 9.45 -11.95 8.85
C THR A 3 9.14 -10.47 9.03
N ILE A 4 9.40 -9.95 10.22
CA ILE A 4 9.43 -8.51 10.47
C ILE A 4 10.85 -8.11 10.81
N ALA A 5 11.47 -7.27 9.99
CA ALA A 5 12.80 -6.74 10.30
C ALA A 5 12.67 -5.51 11.19
N VAL A 6 13.40 -5.48 12.30
CA VAL A 6 13.40 -4.37 13.28
C VAL A 6 14.78 -3.74 13.31
N LEU A 7 14.87 -2.47 12.93
CA LEU A 7 16.09 -1.67 13.03
C LEU A 7 16.10 -0.89 14.34
N ASN A 8 16.92 -1.34 15.29
CA ASN A 8 17.02 -0.77 16.64
C ASN A 8 18.23 -1.36 17.39
N SER A 9 18.89 -0.53 18.19
CA SER A 9 19.97 -0.88 19.12
C SER A 9 19.60 -0.76 20.60
N ASP A 10 18.45 -0.18 20.95
CA ASP A 10 17.94 -0.11 22.33
C ASP A 10 17.29 -1.43 22.77
N GLU A 11 17.95 -2.19 23.65
CA GLU A 11 17.43 -3.49 24.10
C GLU A 11 16.09 -3.37 24.84
N ASN A 12 15.81 -2.26 25.52
CA ASN A 12 14.50 -2.08 26.17
C ASN A 12 13.36 -2.04 25.15
N PHE A 13 13.60 -1.40 24.00
CA PHE A 13 12.65 -1.39 22.89
C PHE A 13 12.48 -2.79 22.28
N SER A 14 13.59 -3.53 22.12
CA SER A 14 13.56 -4.92 21.67
C SER A 14 12.74 -5.82 22.61
N GLU A 15 12.94 -5.69 23.93
CA GLU A 15 12.18 -6.42 24.95
C GLU A 15 10.68 -6.07 24.92
N LYS A 16 10.33 -4.80 24.75
CA LYS A 16 8.94 -4.36 24.58
C LYS A 16 8.27 -5.03 23.38
N ILE A 17 8.94 -5.03 22.22
CA ILE A 17 8.44 -5.73 21.02
C ILE A 17 8.23 -7.21 21.35
N ARG A 18 9.23 -7.90 21.92
CA ARG A 18 9.13 -9.33 22.26
C ARG A 18 8.00 -9.61 23.24
N ALA A 19 7.79 -8.76 24.24
CA ALA A 19 6.75 -8.92 25.25
C ALA A 19 5.34 -8.78 24.65
N ILE A 20 5.13 -7.79 23.77
CA ILE A 20 3.86 -7.61 23.05
C ILE A 20 3.67 -8.76 22.06
N TRP A 21 4.73 -9.16 21.34
CA TRP A 21 4.70 -10.25 20.37
C TRP A 21 4.26 -11.58 20.99
N LYS A 22 4.77 -11.93 22.18
CA LYS A 22 4.38 -13.16 22.88
C LYS A 22 2.89 -13.22 23.25
N LYS A 23 2.22 -12.08 23.38
CA LYS A 23 0.78 -12.02 23.69
C LYS A 23 -0.08 -12.25 22.45
N ILE A 24 0.47 -12.00 21.26
CA ILE A 24 -0.25 -12.12 20.00
C ILE A 24 0.28 -13.34 19.26
N ASP A 25 -0.56 -14.36 19.12
CA ASP A 25 -0.27 -15.49 18.25
C ASP A 25 -0.23 -15.01 16.78
N PHE A 26 0.92 -14.53 16.33
CA PHE A 26 1.15 -13.95 15.01
C PHE A 26 2.26 -14.72 14.30
N GLU A 27 1.97 -15.21 13.10
CA GLU A 27 2.83 -16.15 12.34
C GLU A 27 4.14 -15.52 11.84
N PHE A 28 4.27 -14.20 11.93
CA PHE A 28 5.51 -13.50 11.61
C PHE A 28 6.52 -13.62 12.74
N THR A 29 7.80 -13.70 12.39
CA THR A 29 8.88 -13.70 13.37
C THR A 29 9.66 -12.39 13.31
N PRO A 30 9.80 -11.65 14.42
CA PRO A 30 10.61 -10.44 14.45
C PRO A 30 12.10 -10.79 14.45
N VAL A 31 12.86 -10.15 13.57
CA VAL A 31 14.31 -10.26 13.45
C VAL A 31 14.91 -8.89 13.75
N PHE A 32 15.80 -8.83 14.74
CA PHE A 32 16.31 -7.57 15.28
C PHE A 32 17.71 -7.27 14.76
N PHE A 33 17.94 -6.01 14.39
CA PHE A 33 19.20 -5.53 13.85
C PHE A 33 19.64 -4.26 14.57
N SER A 34 20.80 -4.33 15.22
CA SER A 34 21.48 -3.19 15.84
C SER A 34 22.54 -2.54 14.93
N SER A 35 22.64 -3.00 13.68
CA SER A 35 23.54 -2.44 12.65
C SER A 35 22.75 -2.14 11.38
N GLY A 36 22.89 -0.92 10.88
CA GLY A 36 22.28 -0.48 9.62
C GLY A 36 22.75 -1.30 8.42
N GLU A 37 24.04 -1.63 8.35
CA GLU A 37 24.62 -2.43 7.27
C GLU A 37 23.99 -3.82 7.22
N LYS A 38 23.95 -4.53 8.36
CA LYS A 38 23.33 -5.86 8.45
C LYS A 38 21.83 -5.83 8.14
N PHE A 39 21.16 -4.75 8.54
CA PHE A 39 19.75 -4.56 8.25
C PHE A 39 19.51 -4.37 6.74
N LEU A 40 20.28 -3.50 6.08
CA LEU A 40 20.20 -3.30 4.62
C LEU A 40 20.56 -4.59 3.88
N GLU A 41 21.60 -5.30 4.31
CA GLU A 41 21.94 -6.64 3.79
C GLU A 41 20.73 -7.59 3.91
N TYR A 42 20.10 -7.66 5.08
CA TYR A 42 18.91 -8.49 5.28
C TYR A 42 17.75 -8.09 4.37
N LEU A 43 17.47 -6.78 4.23
CA LEU A 43 16.43 -6.31 3.31
C LEU A 43 16.72 -6.73 1.87
N ASN A 44 17.99 -6.73 1.47
CA ASN A 44 18.40 -7.15 0.13
C ASN A 44 18.12 -8.64 -0.14
N TYR A 45 18.19 -9.52 0.86
CA TYR A 45 18.04 -10.96 0.63
C TYR A 45 16.65 -11.48 0.97
N GLU A 46 16.10 -11.08 2.11
CA GLU A 46 14.86 -11.65 2.62
C GLU A 46 13.61 -10.91 2.14
N LEU A 47 13.73 -9.62 1.80
CA LEU A 47 12.62 -8.76 1.38
C LEU A 47 11.41 -8.92 2.33
N PRO A 48 11.55 -8.56 3.61
CA PRO A 48 10.52 -8.76 4.62
C PRO A 48 9.25 -7.99 4.27
N GLU A 49 8.09 -8.55 4.60
CA GLU A 49 6.81 -7.91 4.31
C GLU A 49 6.57 -6.67 5.17
N ILE A 50 7.19 -6.61 6.35
CA ILE A 50 7.08 -5.48 7.28
C ILE A 50 8.45 -5.13 7.83
N THR A 51 8.73 -3.84 7.91
CA THR A 51 9.92 -3.29 8.56
C THR A 51 9.54 -2.31 9.66
N ILE A 52 10.27 -2.34 10.78
CA ILE A 52 10.10 -1.43 11.91
C ILE A 52 11.36 -0.61 12.06
N TYR A 53 11.22 0.72 12.08
CA TYR A 53 12.31 1.65 12.29
C TYR A 53 12.12 2.39 13.61
N ASN A 54 13.04 2.20 14.55
CA ASN A 54 13.09 3.03 15.75
C ASN A 54 13.90 4.30 15.49
N PHE A 55 13.23 5.40 15.16
CA PHE A 55 13.87 6.72 14.99
C PHE A 55 14.20 7.40 16.31
N THR A 56 13.73 6.86 17.45
CA THR A 56 14.13 7.38 18.76
C THR A 56 15.47 6.82 19.24
N ASP A 57 16.07 5.92 18.47
CA ASP A 57 17.38 5.37 18.75
C ASP A 57 18.45 6.47 18.58
N SER A 58 19.15 6.77 19.67
CA SER A 58 20.20 7.79 19.71
C SER A 58 21.59 7.25 19.37
N VAL A 59 21.77 5.93 19.39
CA VAL A 59 23.05 5.26 19.15
C VAL A 59 23.17 4.88 17.68
N LEU A 60 22.12 4.27 17.14
CA LEU A 60 22.04 3.92 15.73
C LEU A 60 21.49 5.10 14.93
N SER A 61 22.17 5.46 13.85
CA SER A 61 21.66 6.46 12.92
C SER A 61 20.57 5.86 12.01
N THR A 62 19.45 5.47 12.60
CA THR A 62 18.28 4.88 11.90
C THR A 62 17.85 5.74 10.72
N LEU A 63 17.90 7.07 10.89
CA LEU A 63 17.57 8.01 9.83
C LEU A 63 18.47 7.86 8.60
N LYS A 64 19.78 7.68 8.76
CA LYS A 64 20.70 7.50 7.61
C LYS A 64 20.37 6.23 6.83
N VAL A 65 20.15 5.13 7.56
CA VAL A 65 19.76 3.83 6.96
C VAL A 65 18.44 3.95 6.21
N PHE A 66 17.50 4.73 6.78
CA PHE A 66 16.21 4.99 6.16
C PHE A 66 16.33 5.81 4.88
N GLU A 67 17.13 6.88 4.87
CA GLU A 67 17.34 7.69 3.66
C GLU A 67 18.09 6.89 2.57
N GLU A 68 19.08 6.08 2.92
CA GLU A 68 19.75 5.16 1.97
C GLU A 68 18.77 4.17 1.34
N MET A 69 17.84 3.64 2.14
CA MET A 69 16.77 2.77 1.66
C MET A 69 15.81 3.49 0.70
N LYS A 70 15.50 4.78 0.91
CA LYS A 70 14.61 5.54 0.01
C LYS A 70 15.17 5.70 -1.40
N GLU A 71 16.50 5.71 -1.56
CA GLU A 71 17.13 5.76 -2.88
C GLU A 71 16.83 4.51 -3.73
N ASP A 72 16.29 3.45 -3.10
CA ASP A 72 15.87 2.22 -3.76
C ASP A 72 14.36 1.95 -3.62
N PRO A 73 13.57 2.21 -4.68
CA PRO A 73 12.14 1.86 -4.78
C PRO A 73 11.79 0.42 -4.36
N TRP A 74 12.72 -0.52 -4.55
CA TRP A 74 12.47 -1.94 -4.29
C TRP A 74 12.63 -2.34 -2.82
N LEU A 75 13.38 -1.57 -2.03
CA LEU A 75 13.63 -1.89 -0.62
C LEU A 75 12.48 -1.45 0.31
N HIS A 76 11.60 -0.54 -0.11
CA HIS A 76 10.37 -0.15 0.61
C HIS A 76 9.09 -0.78 0.05
N TYR A 77 9.21 -1.91 -0.63
CA TYR A 77 8.06 -2.63 -1.17
C TYR A 77 7.15 -3.22 -0.07
N GLY A 78 7.71 -3.46 1.12
CA GLY A 78 7.01 -3.89 2.33
C GLY A 78 6.38 -2.74 3.12
N GLY A 79 5.51 -3.07 4.06
CA GLY A 79 4.88 -2.10 4.94
C GLY A 79 5.83 -1.59 6.04
N ILE A 80 5.82 -0.29 6.30
CA ILE A 80 6.77 0.35 7.22
C ILE A 80 6.05 0.79 8.50
N ILE A 81 6.60 0.45 9.65
CA ILE A 81 6.18 0.97 10.95
C ILE A 81 7.29 1.87 11.48
N CYS A 82 6.98 3.15 11.68
CA CYS A 82 7.93 4.14 12.21
C CYS A 82 7.63 4.41 13.68
N VAL A 83 8.65 4.36 14.54
CA VAL A 83 8.55 4.83 15.93
C VAL A 83 9.38 6.09 16.09
N TYR A 84 8.78 7.16 16.61
CA TYR A 84 9.38 8.50 16.66
C TYR A 84 9.07 9.25 17.96
N GLN A 85 9.87 10.28 18.28
CA GLN A 85 9.59 11.17 19.41
C GLN A 85 8.54 12.21 19.02
N THR A 86 7.74 12.67 19.98
CA THR A 86 6.64 13.62 19.68
C THR A 86 7.15 14.92 19.03
N GLU A 87 8.35 15.36 19.42
CA GLU A 87 8.97 16.59 18.92
C GLU A 87 9.32 16.51 17.42
N ASP A 88 9.51 15.31 16.89
CA ASP A 88 9.94 15.08 15.50
C ASP A 88 8.76 14.88 14.53
N GLU A 89 7.50 14.92 14.99
CA GLU A 89 6.32 14.51 14.22
C GLU A 89 6.24 15.16 12.83
N LYS A 90 6.44 16.48 12.76
CA LYS A 90 6.35 17.23 11.51
C LYS A 90 7.47 16.86 10.54
N ASP A 91 8.69 16.71 11.03
CA ASP A 91 9.85 16.31 10.20
C ASP A 91 9.68 14.87 9.71
N MET A 92 9.21 13.97 10.58
CA MET A 92 8.94 12.59 10.23
C MET A 92 7.86 12.47 9.16
N LEU A 93 6.74 13.19 9.28
CA LEU A 93 5.67 13.18 8.27
C LEU A 93 6.16 13.58 6.88
N GLU A 94 7.01 14.60 6.80
CA GLU A 94 7.57 15.04 5.51
C GLU A 94 8.54 13.99 4.95
N ARG A 95 9.37 13.39 5.80
CA ARG A 95 10.36 12.38 5.40
C ARG A 95 9.72 11.10 4.88
N VAL A 96 8.67 10.63 5.55
CA VAL A 96 8.05 9.34 5.22
C VAL A 96 7.01 9.46 4.10
N LYS A 97 6.76 10.68 3.62
CA LYS A 97 5.92 10.93 2.46
C LYS A 97 6.33 10.04 1.30
N SER A 98 5.35 9.57 0.55
CA SER A 98 5.50 8.65 -0.58
C SER A 98 5.92 7.20 -0.28
N LEU A 99 6.20 6.84 0.98
CA LEU A 99 6.55 5.48 1.35
C LEU A 99 5.35 4.62 1.72
N ASN A 100 5.55 3.31 1.79
CA ASN A 100 4.54 2.33 2.18
C ASN A 100 4.37 2.24 3.69
N ILE A 101 4.07 3.38 4.32
CA ILE A 101 3.83 3.47 5.76
C ILE A 101 2.56 2.71 6.10
N LEU A 102 2.65 1.79 7.05
CA LEU A 102 1.51 1.14 7.70
C LEU A 102 1.09 1.92 8.94
N ALA A 103 2.06 2.29 9.78
CA ALA A 103 1.79 2.99 11.02
C ALA A 103 2.94 3.91 11.43
N MET A 104 2.59 5.05 12.01
CA MET A 104 3.53 5.94 12.69
C MET A 104 3.14 5.99 14.16
N ILE A 105 4.06 5.62 15.04
CA ILE A 105 3.79 5.45 16.47
C ILE A 105 4.70 6.38 17.27
N ARG A 106 4.09 7.28 18.04
CA ARG A 106 4.84 8.06 19.04
C ARG A 106 5.35 7.12 20.12
N MET A 107 6.62 7.24 20.52
CA MET A 107 7.24 6.35 21.51
C MET A 107 6.49 6.30 22.84
N LYS A 108 5.90 7.42 23.29
CA LYS A 108 5.05 7.50 24.49
C LYS A 108 3.76 6.65 24.42
N GLU A 109 3.30 6.33 23.20
CA GLU A 109 2.09 5.55 22.92
C GLU A 109 2.44 4.17 22.35
N PHE A 110 3.72 3.78 22.38
CA PHE A 110 4.20 2.57 21.70
C PHE A 110 3.50 1.30 22.20
N ASP A 111 3.42 1.12 23.51
CA ASP A 111 2.93 -0.13 24.09
C ASP A 111 1.47 -0.41 23.69
N SER A 112 0.60 0.61 23.69
CA SER A 112 -0.80 0.47 23.29
C SER A 112 -0.97 0.37 21.77
N ASN A 113 -0.28 1.21 21.01
CA ASN A 113 -0.51 1.30 19.57
C ASN A 113 0.15 0.17 18.80
N PHE A 114 1.32 -0.32 19.23
CA PHE A 114 1.98 -1.43 18.57
C PHE A 114 1.17 -2.73 18.69
N GLU A 115 0.60 -3.00 19.86
CA GLU A 115 -0.33 -4.13 20.05
C GLU A 115 -1.54 -4.04 19.11
N ARG A 116 -2.09 -2.83 18.92
CA ARG A 116 -3.20 -2.56 17.99
C ARG A 116 -2.80 -2.80 16.54
N VAL A 117 -1.63 -2.32 16.11
CA VAL A 117 -1.11 -2.59 14.75
C VAL A 117 -0.99 -4.09 14.51
N LEU A 118 -0.37 -4.84 15.42
CA LEU A 118 -0.19 -6.28 15.25
C LEU A 118 -1.52 -7.04 15.18
N ARG A 119 -2.53 -6.62 15.98
CA ARG A 119 -3.88 -7.17 15.89
C ARG A 119 -4.51 -6.90 14.51
N ILE A 120 -4.43 -5.65 14.02
CA ILE A 120 -4.93 -5.27 12.70
C ILE A 120 -4.26 -6.12 11.61
N LEU A 121 -2.94 -6.26 11.65
CA LEU A 121 -2.20 -7.03 10.66
C LEU A 121 -2.55 -8.53 10.70
N LYS A 122 -2.74 -9.10 11.90
CA LYS A 122 -3.16 -10.50 12.07
C LYS A 122 -4.54 -10.75 11.49
N GLU A 123 -5.50 -9.89 11.79
CA GLU A 123 -6.89 -10.01 11.32
C GLU A 123 -7.01 -9.80 9.80
N ASN A 124 -6.14 -8.95 9.24
CA ASN A 124 -6.19 -8.54 7.84
C ASN A 124 -5.03 -9.10 7.01
N ARG A 125 -4.47 -10.24 7.45
CA ARG A 125 -3.34 -10.91 6.80
C ARG A 125 -3.54 -11.11 5.31
N GLN A 126 -4.78 -11.35 4.91
CA GLN A 126 -5.16 -11.60 3.53
C GLN A 126 -4.71 -10.43 2.63
N ILE A 127 -4.91 -9.18 3.03
CA ILE A 127 -4.49 -8.03 2.23
C ILE A 127 -2.97 -7.82 2.22
N LEU A 128 -2.27 -8.24 3.28
CA LEU A 128 -0.80 -8.23 3.31
C LEU A 128 -0.21 -9.31 2.39
N PHE A 129 -0.86 -10.48 2.30
CA PHE A 129 -0.37 -11.68 1.60
C PHE A 129 -1.01 -11.92 0.22
N HIS A 130 -2.12 -11.27 -0.13
CA HIS A 130 -2.86 -11.43 -1.40
C HIS A 130 -2.10 -10.92 -2.62
N ARG A 131 -0.85 -10.53 -2.43
CA ARG A 131 0.07 -10.15 -3.49
C ARG A 131 0.40 -11.31 -4.44
N HIS A 132 0.14 -12.59 -4.10
CA HIS A 132 0.83 -13.69 -4.80
C HIS A 132 0.00 -14.82 -5.43
N ILE A 133 -1.24 -15.16 -5.03
CA ILE A 133 -1.89 -16.38 -5.59
C ILE A 133 -3.40 -16.26 -5.86
N GLN A 134 -4.20 -15.50 -5.10
CA GLN A 134 -5.67 -15.57 -5.21
C GLN A 134 -6.37 -14.37 -5.87
N ALA A 135 -5.67 -13.24 -6.06
CA ALA A 135 -6.25 -12.07 -6.73
C ALA A 135 -6.65 -12.32 -8.19
N GLU A 136 -6.10 -13.36 -8.84
CA GLU A 136 -6.37 -13.65 -10.25
C GLU A 136 -7.38 -14.78 -10.48
N LEU A 137 -7.73 -15.57 -9.45
CA LEU A 137 -8.83 -16.56 -9.54
C LEU A 137 -10.20 -15.91 -9.36
N LEU A 138 -10.25 -14.73 -8.73
CA LEU A 138 -11.45 -13.94 -8.51
C LEU A 138 -11.23 -12.59 -9.18
N HIS A 139 -11.93 -12.31 -10.28
CA HIS A 139 -11.92 -11.01 -10.99
C HIS A 139 -12.34 -9.79 -10.11
N SER A 140 -12.66 -10.04 -8.84
CA SER A 140 -13.19 -9.10 -7.87
C SER A 140 -12.66 -9.44 -6.48
N ILE A 141 -12.03 -8.48 -5.81
CA ILE A 141 -11.62 -8.62 -4.41
C ILE A 141 -12.60 -7.84 -3.56
N SER A 142 -13.23 -8.49 -2.59
CA SER A 142 -14.10 -7.79 -1.64
C SER A 142 -13.77 -8.21 -0.22
N GLY A 143 -14.00 -7.29 0.70
CA GLY A 143 -13.77 -7.54 2.11
C GLY A 143 -14.34 -6.42 2.97
N ARG A 144 -14.16 -6.59 4.27
CA ARG A 144 -14.60 -5.61 5.26
C ARG A 144 -13.58 -5.50 6.38
N PHE A 145 -13.40 -4.30 6.88
CA PHE A 145 -12.71 -4.02 8.13
C PHE A 145 -13.73 -3.66 9.20
N VAL A 146 -13.52 -4.18 10.41
CA VAL A 146 -14.26 -3.79 11.60
C VAL A 146 -13.29 -2.99 12.46
N ILE A 147 -13.55 -1.71 12.59
CA ILE A 147 -12.59 -0.74 13.12
C ILE A 147 -13.10 -0.21 14.47
N ASP A 148 -12.22 -0.18 15.48
CA ASP A 148 -12.51 0.45 16.76
C ASP A 148 -12.60 1.98 16.59
N ASN A 149 -13.27 2.67 17.52
CA ASN A 149 -13.43 4.13 17.52
C ASN A 149 -12.13 4.90 17.84
N ASP A 150 -10.97 4.40 17.46
CA ASP A 150 -9.70 5.09 17.69
C ASP A 150 -9.10 5.60 16.37
N PRO A 151 -8.76 6.90 16.28
CA PRO A 151 -8.21 7.48 15.07
C PRO A 151 -6.89 6.85 14.58
N PHE A 152 -6.12 6.23 15.47
CA PHE A 152 -4.92 5.49 15.09
C PHE A 152 -5.26 4.27 14.22
N ASP A 153 -6.37 3.59 14.52
CA ASP A 153 -6.82 2.44 13.74
C ASP A 153 -7.32 2.88 12.38
N LEU A 154 -8.10 3.98 12.33
CA LEU A 154 -8.60 4.53 11.05
C LEU A 154 -7.45 4.80 10.08
N ASN A 155 -6.36 5.39 10.57
CA ASN A 155 -5.16 5.64 9.78
C ASN A 155 -4.48 4.34 9.32
N THR A 156 -4.32 3.37 10.24
CA THR A 156 -3.65 2.11 9.93
C THR A 156 -4.43 1.28 8.90
N TYR A 157 -5.75 1.19 9.04
CA TYR A 157 -6.63 0.52 8.07
C TYR A 157 -6.64 1.23 6.72
N SER A 158 -6.65 2.57 6.72
CA SER A 158 -6.57 3.35 5.48
C SER A 158 -5.24 3.12 4.75
N HIS A 159 -4.12 3.14 5.46
CA HIS A 159 -2.82 2.79 4.89
C HIS A 159 -2.77 1.36 4.36
N LEU A 160 -3.36 0.41 5.09
CA LEU A 160 -3.34 -1.01 4.69
C LEU A 160 -4.00 -1.21 3.32
N ILE A 161 -5.17 -0.59 3.07
CA ILE A 161 -5.87 -0.71 1.79
C ILE A 161 -5.24 0.13 0.67
N THR A 162 -4.76 1.35 0.96
CA THR A 162 -4.13 2.18 -0.09
C THR A 162 -2.76 1.65 -0.49
N ASN A 163 -1.96 1.16 0.47
CA ASN A 163 -0.72 0.46 0.17
C ASN A 163 -0.98 -0.80 -0.65
N TYR A 164 -2.01 -1.59 -0.32
CA TYR A 164 -2.38 -2.75 -1.11
C TYR A 164 -2.67 -2.39 -2.57
N LEU A 165 -3.53 -1.40 -2.82
CA LEU A 165 -3.88 -0.97 -4.17
C LEU A 165 -2.67 -0.43 -4.93
N TYR A 166 -1.82 0.37 -4.28
CA TYR A 166 -0.61 0.92 -4.88
C TYR A 166 0.37 -0.20 -5.27
N ASN A 167 0.58 -1.13 -4.35
CA ASN A 167 1.44 -2.29 -4.49
C ASN A 167 0.94 -3.31 -5.52
N ALA A 168 -0.38 -3.37 -5.75
CA ALA A 168 -1.01 -4.15 -6.81
C ALA A 168 -0.99 -3.43 -8.18
N ASN A 169 -0.32 -2.27 -8.28
CA ASN A 169 -0.32 -1.39 -9.46
C ASN A 169 -1.74 -0.96 -9.89
N LEU A 170 -2.69 -0.92 -8.96
CA LEU A 170 -4.08 -0.49 -9.23
C LEU A 170 -4.28 1.01 -9.04
N ILE A 171 -3.36 1.69 -8.35
CA ILE A 171 -3.30 3.15 -8.21
C ILE A 171 -1.84 3.60 -8.24
N ASP A 172 -1.60 4.85 -8.65
CA ASP A 172 -0.29 5.50 -8.57
C ASP A 172 -0.10 6.19 -7.21
N LEU A 173 1.03 6.89 -7.05
CA LEU A 173 1.36 7.59 -5.82
C LEU A 173 0.35 8.68 -5.49
N GLU A 174 -0.07 9.44 -6.49
CA GLU A 174 -1.05 10.51 -6.32
C GLU A 174 -2.44 9.93 -5.97
N GLY A 175 -2.86 8.87 -6.65
CA GLY A 175 -4.08 8.13 -6.33
C GLY A 175 -4.07 7.54 -4.93
N LYS A 176 -2.92 7.03 -4.46
CA LYS A 176 -2.73 6.56 -3.09
C LYS A 176 -2.97 7.67 -2.07
N ASP A 177 -2.37 8.84 -2.27
CA ASP A 177 -2.54 9.99 -1.38
C ASP A 177 -3.98 10.49 -1.36
N ARG A 178 -4.59 10.66 -2.54
CA ARG A 178 -5.99 11.11 -2.70
C ARG A 178 -6.97 10.15 -2.01
N LEU A 179 -6.83 8.84 -2.25
CA LEU A 179 -7.68 7.83 -1.63
C LEU A 179 -7.47 7.76 -0.11
N HIS A 180 -6.22 7.87 0.35
CA HIS A 180 -5.91 7.84 1.78
C HIS A 180 -6.59 9.00 2.50
N VAL A 181 -6.46 10.22 1.97
CA VAL A 181 -7.12 11.41 2.53
C VAL A 181 -8.65 11.24 2.53
N ALA A 182 -9.24 10.80 1.43
CA ALA A 182 -10.69 10.58 1.36
C ALA A 182 -11.18 9.55 2.39
N LEU A 183 -10.48 8.41 2.52
CA LEU A 183 -10.81 7.38 3.52
C LEU A 183 -10.70 7.92 4.93
N VAL A 184 -9.60 8.57 5.29
CA VAL A 184 -9.38 9.11 6.64
C VAL A 184 -10.43 10.15 7.00
N GLU A 185 -10.75 11.09 6.11
CA GLU A 185 -11.77 12.10 6.36
C GLU A 185 -13.16 11.50 6.60
N LEU A 186 -13.57 10.52 5.77
CA LEU A 186 -14.87 9.86 5.91
C LEU A 186 -14.94 8.94 7.13
N LEU A 187 -13.87 8.21 7.44
CA LEU A 187 -13.75 7.37 8.63
C LEU A 187 -13.76 8.20 9.91
N ILE A 188 -13.04 9.32 9.93
CA ILE A 188 -13.03 10.24 11.07
C ILE A 188 -14.43 10.79 11.28
N ASN A 189 -15.16 11.20 10.24
CA ASN A 189 -16.55 11.66 10.38
C ASN A 189 -17.46 10.58 10.98
N ALA A 190 -17.30 9.33 10.55
CA ALA A 190 -18.06 8.18 11.06
C ALA A 190 -17.81 7.96 12.57
N VAL A 191 -16.58 8.17 13.04
CA VAL A 191 -16.26 8.12 14.48
C VAL A 191 -16.72 9.37 15.21
N GLU A 192 -16.30 10.56 14.76
CA GLU A 192 -16.56 11.84 15.42
C GLU A 192 -18.06 12.13 15.52
N HIS A 193 -18.74 12.22 14.39
CA HIS A 193 -20.14 12.64 14.34
C HIS A 193 -21.11 11.47 14.49
N GLY A 194 -20.74 10.30 13.97
CA GLY A 194 -21.54 9.08 14.09
C GLY A 194 -21.47 8.48 15.49
N ASN A 195 -20.41 7.71 15.76
CA ASN A 195 -20.32 6.91 16.98
C ASN A 195 -20.19 7.74 18.26
N CYS A 196 -19.33 8.76 18.27
CA CYS A 196 -19.05 9.62 19.43
C CYS A 196 -20.07 10.76 19.61
N ARG A 197 -20.92 11.02 18.61
CA ARG A 197 -21.91 12.12 18.60
C ARG A 197 -21.32 13.49 18.92
N ILE A 198 -20.07 13.74 18.55
CA ILE A 198 -19.42 15.04 18.71
C ILE A 198 -20.09 16.00 17.73
N THR A 199 -20.65 17.08 18.22
CA THR A 199 -21.27 18.09 17.35
C THR A 199 -20.20 19.02 16.77
N TYR A 200 -20.50 19.70 15.66
CA TYR A 200 -19.57 20.68 15.08
C TYR A 200 -19.26 21.82 16.05
N GLU A 201 -20.25 22.30 16.81
CA GLU A 201 -20.04 23.33 17.82
C GLU A 201 -19.12 22.86 18.96
N GLU A 202 -19.28 21.61 19.40
CA GLU A 202 -18.42 21.01 20.42
C GLU A 202 -16.98 20.88 19.90
N LYS A 203 -16.81 20.42 18.65
CA LYS A 203 -15.51 20.33 17.98
C LYS A 203 -14.83 21.69 17.88
N GLU A 204 -15.54 22.72 17.42
CA GLU A 204 -14.99 24.07 17.27
C GLU A 204 -14.56 24.64 18.63
N LYS A 205 -15.40 24.51 19.66
CA LYS A 205 -15.05 24.90 21.05
C LYS A 205 -13.81 24.16 21.56
N TRP A 206 -13.67 22.86 21.27
CA TRP A 206 -12.50 22.09 21.68
C TRP A 206 -11.21 22.56 21.00
N LEU A 207 -11.26 22.75 19.68
CA LEU A 207 -10.11 23.16 18.86
C LEU A 207 -9.64 24.59 19.17
N THR A 208 -10.56 25.51 19.49
CA THR A 208 -10.17 26.87 19.94
C THR A 208 -9.33 26.87 21.22
N GLY A 209 -9.42 25.81 22.03
CA GLY A 209 -8.56 25.60 23.19
C GLY A 209 -7.17 25.02 22.86
N GLN A 210 -6.75 24.96 21.58
CA GLN A 210 -5.52 24.33 21.10
C GLN A 210 -5.38 22.84 21.46
N LYS A 211 -6.50 22.17 21.72
CA LYS A 211 -6.53 20.73 22.02
C LYS A 211 -6.65 19.91 20.74
N ASN A 212 -6.14 18.69 20.76
CA ASN A 212 -6.22 17.78 19.62
C ASN A 212 -7.60 17.10 19.57
N ILE A 213 -8.18 16.94 18.39
CA ILE A 213 -9.46 16.23 18.18
C ILE A 213 -9.37 14.75 18.60
N MET A 214 -8.20 14.12 18.44
CA MET A 214 -7.98 12.74 18.89
C MET A 214 -8.24 12.58 20.39
N ASP A 215 -7.91 13.60 21.19
CA ASP A 215 -8.10 13.55 22.63
C ASP A 215 -9.59 13.61 23.00
N LEU A 216 -10.38 14.38 22.25
CA LEU A 216 -11.84 14.44 22.44
C LEU A 216 -12.50 13.10 22.08
N ILE A 217 -12.11 12.47 20.98
CA ILE A 217 -12.59 11.13 20.60
C ILE A 217 -12.25 10.13 21.71
N ARG A 218 -11.02 10.15 22.22
CA ARG A 218 -10.59 9.30 23.34
C ARG A 218 -11.36 9.58 24.63
N GLU A 219 -11.73 10.83 24.89
CA GLU A 219 -12.58 11.19 26.03
C GLU A 219 -13.98 10.61 25.88
N LYS A 220 -14.62 10.76 24.71
CA LYS A 220 -15.94 10.17 24.42
C LYS A 220 -15.91 8.64 24.50
N ASN A 221 -14.83 8.01 24.06
CA ASN A 221 -14.64 6.55 24.14
C ASN A 221 -14.49 6.00 25.56
N ARG A 222 -14.46 6.84 26.61
CA ARG A 222 -14.55 6.35 27.99
C ARG A 222 -15.94 5.86 28.33
N ASP A 223 -16.96 6.30 27.61
CA ASP A 223 -18.32 5.78 27.72
C ASP A 223 -18.36 4.34 27.15
N PRO A 224 -18.74 3.32 27.94
CA PRO A 224 -18.84 1.93 27.47
C PRO A 224 -19.77 1.75 26.27
N ASP A 225 -20.81 2.58 26.14
CA ASP A 225 -21.76 2.53 25.03
C ASP A 225 -21.13 3.03 23.72
N ILE A 226 -20.26 4.03 23.79
CA ILE A 226 -19.51 4.54 22.63
C ILE A 226 -18.34 3.61 22.33
N HIS A 227 -17.61 3.17 23.36
CA HIS A 227 -16.44 2.31 23.23
C HIS A 227 -16.72 0.99 22.47
N ARG A 228 -17.88 0.38 22.72
CA ARG A 228 -18.26 -0.88 22.06
C ARG A 228 -18.59 -0.70 20.57
N LYS A 229 -18.98 0.51 20.15
CA LYS A 229 -19.36 0.76 18.76
C LYS A 229 -18.17 0.58 17.83
N LYS A 230 -18.46 0.19 16.60
CA LYS A 230 -17.48 -0.01 15.53
C LYS A 230 -17.82 0.84 14.32
N VAL A 231 -16.81 1.04 13.48
CA VAL A 231 -16.97 1.52 12.11
C VAL A 231 -16.65 0.37 11.17
N ILE A 232 -17.53 0.11 10.21
CA ILE A 232 -17.35 -0.94 9.22
C ILE A 232 -16.92 -0.26 7.91
N LEU A 233 -15.74 -0.62 7.40
CA LEU A 233 -15.27 -0.24 6.07
C LEU A 233 -15.35 -1.45 5.14
N GLU A 234 -16.35 -1.48 4.28
CA GLU A 234 -16.51 -2.45 3.21
C GLU A 234 -15.84 -1.95 1.94
N TYR A 235 -15.17 -2.83 1.21
CA TYR A 235 -14.55 -2.50 -0.08
C TYR A 235 -14.79 -3.61 -1.09
N SER A 236 -14.89 -3.21 -2.36
CA SER A 236 -14.95 -4.09 -3.52
C SER A 236 -14.06 -3.51 -4.62
N ILE A 237 -13.03 -4.24 -5.03
CA ILE A 237 -12.01 -3.84 -5.99
C ILE A 237 -12.27 -4.61 -7.28
N ASN A 238 -12.91 -3.93 -8.24
CA ASN A 238 -13.38 -4.50 -9.51
C ASN A 238 -13.00 -3.55 -10.65
N PRO A 239 -11.80 -3.68 -11.26
CA PRO A 239 -11.36 -2.81 -12.35
C PRO A 239 -12.47 -2.62 -13.41
N PRO A 240 -12.76 -1.37 -13.85
CA PRO A 240 -11.96 -0.15 -13.71
C PRO A 240 -12.07 0.60 -12.37
N LYS A 241 -12.83 0.13 -11.38
CA LYS A 241 -13.08 0.92 -10.16
C LYS A 241 -13.02 0.10 -8.86
N ALA A 242 -12.74 0.78 -7.77
CA ALA A 242 -13.00 0.26 -6.43
C ALA A 242 -14.22 1.00 -5.84
N THR A 243 -15.07 0.28 -5.13
CA THR A 243 -16.21 0.84 -4.41
C THR A 243 -15.97 0.63 -2.92
N PHE A 244 -16.13 1.70 -2.14
CA PHE A 244 -15.97 1.70 -0.70
C PHE A 244 -17.29 2.07 -0.03
N THR A 245 -17.55 1.51 1.15
CA THR A 245 -18.69 1.86 1.99
C THR A 245 -18.27 1.90 3.44
N ILE A 246 -18.46 3.05 4.09
CA ILE A 246 -18.16 3.27 5.51
C ILE A 246 -19.50 3.37 6.24
N LYS A 247 -19.68 2.57 7.30
CA LYS A 247 -20.88 2.55 8.15
C LYS A 247 -20.49 2.71 9.61
N ASP A 248 -21.15 3.62 10.31
CA ASP A 248 -21.07 3.72 11.76
C ASP A 248 -22.35 3.21 12.44
N GLU A 249 -22.20 2.84 13.72
CA GLU A 249 -23.28 2.40 14.61
C GLU A 249 -23.90 3.58 15.38
N GLY A 250 -23.65 4.80 14.93
CA GLY A 250 -24.18 6.03 15.46
C GLY A 250 -25.60 6.33 14.97
N ASP A 251 -26.10 7.49 15.40
CA ASP A 251 -27.39 7.98 14.95
C ASP A 251 -27.35 8.67 13.59
N GLY A 252 -26.14 8.81 13.03
CA GLY A 252 -25.86 9.61 11.85
C GLY A 252 -25.82 11.11 12.17
N PHE A 253 -25.57 11.91 11.14
CA PHE A 253 -25.45 13.37 11.25
C PHE A 253 -25.98 14.07 10.00
N ASP A 254 -26.31 15.36 10.13
CA ASP A 254 -26.78 16.17 9.00
C ASP A 254 -25.62 16.56 8.06
N TRP A 255 -25.28 15.63 7.17
CA TRP A 255 -24.22 15.80 6.17
C TRP A 255 -24.57 16.84 5.09
N LYS A 256 -25.87 17.05 4.80
CA LYS A 256 -26.34 17.95 3.72
C LYS A 256 -26.07 19.41 4.05
N ALA A 257 -26.21 19.80 5.31
CA ALA A 257 -25.90 21.15 5.77
C ALA A 257 -24.46 21.56 5.47
N ARG A 258 -23.52 20.59 5.44
CA ARG A 258 -22.10 20.86 5.20
C ARG A 258 -21.67 20.75 3.74
N GLN A 259 -22.24 19.80 2.98
CA GLN A 259 -22.00 19.71 1.53
C GLN A 259 -22.40 21.02 0.83
N ASN A 260 -23.51 21.64 1.23
CA ASN A 260 -24.02 22.85 0.59
C ASN A 260 -23.43 24.17 1.10
N LYS A 261 -22.56 24.14 2.12
CA LYS A 261 -21.98 25.38 2.68
C LYS A 261 -20.75 25.80 1.85
N PRO A 262 -20.78 26.98 1.18
CA PRO A 262 -19.63 27.47 0.42
C PRO A 262 -18.43 27.70 1.35
N LEU A 263 -17.26 27.25 0.93
CA LEU A 263 -16.02 27.37 1.70
C LEU A 263 -15.44 28.79 1.57
N THR A 264 -15.08 29.40 2.70
CA THR A 264 -14.28 30.63 2.73
C THR A 264 -12.78 30.33 2.53
N ILE A 265 -12.00 31.34 2.11
CA ILE A 265 -10.55 31.21 1.86
C ILE A 265 -9.77 30.77 3.12
N GLU A 266 -10.22 31.16 4.32
CA GLU A 266 -9.63 30.72 5.59
C GLU A 266 -10.06 29.29 5.98
N GLU A 267 -11.31 28.89 5.70
CA GLU A 267 -11.76 27.49 5.85
C GLU A 267 -11.08 26.54 4.85
N MET A 268 -10.54 27.06 3.74
CA MET A 268 -9.70 26.30 2.82
C MET A 268 -8.32 25.95 3.40
N ALA A 269 -7.88 26.58 4.50
CA ALA A 269 -6.54 26.41 5.06
C ALA A 269 -6.45 25.42 6.24
N PHE A 270 -7.55 25.16 6.98
CA PHE A 270 -7.55 24.33 8.20
C PHE A 270 -8.67 23.26 8.23
N HIS A 271 -8.59 22.34 9.19
CA HIS A 271 -9.19 20.98 9.28
C HIS A 271 -10.74 20.86 9.33
N GLY A 272 -11.48 21.61 8.51
CA GLY A 272 -12.95 21.57 8.40
C GLY A 272 -13.48 21.14 7.03
N ARG A 273 -12.63 20.50 6.21
CA ARG A 273 -12.80 20.27 4.76
C ARG A 273 -13.24 18.84 4.37
N GLY A 274 -13.41 17.93 5.34
CA GLY A 274 -13.38 16.49 5.08
C GLY A 274 -14.28 15.97 3.96
N ILE A 275 -15.58 16.27 4.01
CA ILE A 275 -16.53 15.79 2.99
C ILE A 275 -16.23 16.42 1.62
N HIS A 276 -15.90 17.71 1.56
CA HIS A 276 -15.54 18.41 0.31
C HIS A 276 -14.26 17.84 -0.32
N MET A 277 -13.26 17.50 0.50
CA MET A 277 -12.04 16.85 0.01
C MET A 277 -12.32 15.45 -0.51
N ALA A 278 -13.13 14.68 0.23
CA ALA A 278 -13.55 13.36 -0.21
C ALA A 278 -14.33 13.44 -1.53
N GLU A 279 -15.24 14.40 -1.70
CA GLU A 279 -15.98 14.63 -2.95
C GLU A 279 -15.07 15.03 -4.11
N HIS A 280 -14.03 15.82 -3.85
CA HIS A 280 -13.08 16.22 -4.89
C HIS A 280 -12.22 15.05 -5.38
N TYR A 281 -11.88 14.10 -4.51
CA TYR A 281 -11.00 12.97 -4.82
C TYR A 281 -11.72 11.69 -5.23
N THR A 282 -13.04 11.61 -5.04
CA THR A 282 -13.83 10.39 -5.28
C THR A 282 -14.95 10.64 -6.28
N ALA A 283 -15.54 9.57 -6.81
CA ALA A 283 -16.70 9.62 -7.67
C ALA A 283 -17.92 9.04 -6.95
N SER A 284 -19.12 9.45 -7.34
CA SER A 284 -20.37 8.87 -6.84
C SER A 284 -20.51 8.89 -5.31
N LEU A 285 -19.93 9.88 -4.62
CA LEU A 285 -20.01 9.97 -3.17
C LEU A 285 -21.47 10.18 -2.74
N HIS A 286 -21.95 9.29 -1.89
CA HIS A 286 -23.35 9.26 -1.46
C HIS A 286 -23.46 8.87 0.01
N TYR A 287 -24.13 9.71 0.79
CA TYR A 287 -24.58 9.39 2.14
C TYR A 287 -26.04 8.92 2.13
N ASN A 288 -26.35 7.96 3.00
CA ASN A 288 -27.75 7.58 3.24
C ASN A 288 -28.54 8.72 3.93
N GLN A 289 -29.86 8.55 4.03
CA GLN A 289 -30.73 9.57 4.63
C GLN A 289 -30.37 9.89 6.09
N ARG A 290 -29.97 8.87 6.86
CA ARG A 290 -29.60 9.02 8.28
C ARG A 290 -28.25 9.71 8.46
N GLY A 291 -27.35 9.61 7.48
CA GLY A 291 -25.98 10.12 7.57
C GLY A 291 -25.02 9.21 8.34
N ASN A 292 -25.36 7.93 8.54
CA ASN A 292 -24.50 6.95 9.22
C ASN A 292 -23.86 5.91 8.27
N SER A 293 -24.01 6.14 6.97
CA SER A 293 -23.40 5.32 5.92
C SER A 293 -23.03 6.21 4.74
N VAL A 294 -21.80 6.10 4.26
CA VAL A 294 -21.31 6.76 3.05
C VAL A 294 -20.69 5.74 2.12
N SER A 295 -20.97 5.87 0.82
CA SER A 295 -20.38 5.06 -0.24
C SER A 295 -19.76 5.94 -1.30
N PHE A 296 -18.65 5.50 -1.89
CA PHE A 296 -18.02 6.20 -3.01
C PHE A 296 -17.28 5.22 -3.92
N ASP A 297 -17.11 5.63 -5.18
CA ASP A 297 -16.27 4.96 -6.17
C ASP A 297 -14.91 5.65 -6.27
N PHE A 298 -13.86 4.87 -6.55
CA PHE A 298 -12.52 5.34 -6.83
C PHE A 298 -12.01 4.71 -8.13
N GLY A 299 -11.46 5.53 -9.03
CA GLY A 299 -10.91 5.05 -10.30
C GLY A 299 -9.62 4.26 -10.09
N LEU A 300 -9.51 3.10 -10.73
CA LEU A 300 -8.28 2.30 -10.73
C LEU A 300 -7.55 2.49 -12.05
N LEU A 301 -6.21 2.45 -11.98
CA LEU A 301 -5.36 2.40 -13.16
C LEU A 301 -5.70 1.17 -14.00
N GLN A 302 -5.70 1.37 -15.31
CA GLN A 302 -5.75 0.31 -16.30
C GLN A 302 -4.49 0.38 -17.14
N ASP A 303 -3.88 -0.79 -17.37
CA ASP A 303 -2.79 -0.93 -18.33
C ASP A 303 -1.61 0.05 -18.09
N MET A 304 -1.32 0.39 -16.82
CA MET A 304 -0.13 1.20 -16.42
C MET A 304 0.61 0.54 -15.25
N ALA A 305 1.94 0.61 -15.22
CA ALA A 305 2.76 0.27 -14.06
C ALA A 305 2.91 1.49 -13.13
N SER A 306 2.85 1.30 -11.80
CA SER A 306 2.97 2.38 -10.82
C SER A 306 4.41 2.62 -10.34
N VAL A 307 5.30 1.63 -10.49
CA VAL A 307 6.71 1.73 -10.05
C VAL A 307 7.64 1.51 -11.24
N LEU A 308 8.55 2.45 -11.51
CA LEU A 308 9.65 2.22 -12.44
C LEU A 308 10.83 1.61 -11.70
N PRO A 309 11.44 0.53 -12.20
CA PRO A 309 12.62 -0.02 -11.58
C PRO A 309 13.78 0.98 -11.61
N GLY A 310 14.16 1.53 -10.45
CA GLY A 310 15.30 2.43 -10.34
C GLY A 310 16.60 1.72 -10.74
N GLY A 311 17.51 2.42 -11.43
CA GLY A 311 18.88 1.94 -11.66
C GLY A 311 19.10 1.03 -12.87
N PHE A 312 18.09 0.75 -13.70
CA PHE A 312 18.30 0.17 -15.03
C PHE A 312 18.49 1.29 -16.05
N ALA A 313 19.66 1.33 -16.69
CA ALA A 313 19.80 2.09 -17.92
C ALA A 313 18.82 1.47 -18.93
N SER A 314 17.87 2.27 -19.41
CA SER A 314 16.81 1.77 -20.26
C SER A 314 16.46 2.79 -21.35
N GLU A 315 16.04 2.25 -22.48
CA GLU A 315 15.54 3.04 -23.61
C GLU A 315 14.02 2.91 -23.66
N LYS A 316 13.32 4.04 -23.61
CA LYS A 316 11.88 4.07 -23.80
C LYS A 316 11.54 3.81 -25.27
N VAL A 317 10.71 2.80 -25.51
CA VAL A 317 10.21 2.42 -26.83
C VAL A 317 8.69 2.48 -26.81
N VAL A 318 8.09 3.08 -27.83
CA VAL A 318 6.64 3.23 -27.97
C VAL A 318 6.19 2.41 -29.18
N PHE A 319 5.09 1.66 -29.00
CA PHE A 319 4.46 0.88 -30.07
C PHE A 319 3.02 1.35 -30.29
N GLN A 320 2.55 1.24 -31.52
CA GLN A 320 1.16 1.48 -31.92
C GLN A 320 0.37 0.17 -31.99
N HIS A 321 -0.94 0.31 -32.23
CA HIS A 321 -1.84 -0.83 -32.30
C HIS A 321 -1.40 -1.85 -33.37
N ASN A 322 -1.38 -3.14 -32.97
CA ASN A 322 -0.95 -4.28 -33.78
C ASN A 322 0.52 -4.29 -34.23
N GLU A 323 1.34 -3.32 -33.80
CA GLU A 323 2.77 -3.39 -34.06
C GLU A 323 3.38 -4.59 -33.31
N THR A 324 4.25 -5.31 -34.01
CA THR A 324 5.00 -6.43 -33.45
C THR A 324 6.13 -5.90 -32.58
N VAL A 325 6.14 -6.30 -31.31
CA VAL A 325 7.21 -5.97 -30.37
C VAL A 325 8.44 -6.84 -30.64
N PHE A 326 8.24 -8.14 -30.86
CA PHE A 326 9.24 -9.09 -31.34
C PHE A 326 8.57 -10.35 -31.92
N GLU A 327 9.29 -11.08 -32.76
CA GLU A 327 8.80 -12.30 -33.40
C GLU A 327 9.27 -13.58 -32.70
N GLU A 328 8.45 -14.64 -32.77
CA GLU A 328 8.85 -15.99 -32.38
C GLU A 328 10.11 -16.41 -33.15
N ASN A 329 11.05 -17.06 -32.46
CA ASN A 329 12.37 -17.41 -32.97
C ASN A 329 13.28 -16.22 -33.33
N GLU A 330 12.97 -14.99 -32.94
CA GLU A 330 13.94 -13.90 -33.02
C GLU A 330 15.07 -14.08 -31.99
N SER A 331 16.31 -13.79 -32.37
CA SER A 331 17.42 -13.74 -31.40
C SER A 331 17.41 -12.40 -30.66
N SER A 332 17.45 -12.44 -29.33
CA SER A 332 17.41 -11.24 -28.50
C SER A 332 18.44 -11.29 -27.38
N ASN A 333 18.97 -10.13 -27.00
CA ASN A 333 19.83 -10.00 -25.81
C ASN A 333 19.32 -8.91 -24.83
N TYR A 334 18.01 -8.71 -24.82
CA TYR A 334 17.31 -7.71 -24.02
C TYR A 334 15.91 -8.20 -23.66
N LEU A 335 15.37 -7.64 -22.58
CA LEU A 335 13.98 -7.79 -22.17
C LEU A 335 13.30 -6.42 -22.18
N TYR A 336 11.98 -6.41 -22.12
CA TYR A 336 11.23 -5.17 -21.91
C TYR A 336 10.59 -5.17 -20.53
N TYR A 337 10.63 -4.02 -19.86
CA TYR A 337 9.72 -3.71 -18.76
C TYR A 337 8.48 -3.02 -19.31
N ILE A 338 7.30 -3.45 -18.88
CA ILE A 338 6.03 -2.95 -19.36
C ILE A 338 5.64 -1.70 -18.56
N VAL A 339 5.72 -0.53 -19.19
CA VAL A 339 5.28 0.72 -18.56
C VAL A 339 3.78 0.87 -18.75
N THR A 340 3.30 0.76 -19.99
CA THR A 340 1.88 0.93 -20.31
C THR A 340 1.43 0.05 -21.48
N GLY A 341 0.14 -0.29 -21.51
CA GLY A 341 -0.51 -1.01 -22.60
C GLY A 341 -0.71 -2.51 -22.36
N ARG A 342 -1.36 -3.15 -23.34
CA ARG A 342 -1.64 -4.60 -23.36
C ARG A 342 -0.94 -5.26 -24.53
N PHE A 343 -0.54 -6.52 -24.37
CA PHE A 343 0.26 -7.23 -25.35
C PHE A 343 -0.26 -8.64 -25.60
N LYS A 344 -0.62 -8.95 -26.84
CA LYS A 344 -1.04 -10.32 -27.21
C LYS A 344 0.17 -11.18 -27.48
N VAL A 345 0.17 -12.38 -26.91
CA VAL A 345 1.21 -13.39 -27.09
C VAL A 345 0.69 -14.48 -28.03
N TYR A 346 1.45 -14.76 -29.08
CA TYR A 346 1.14 -15.79 -30.07
C TYR A 346 2.28 -16.81 -30.16
N SER A 347 1.97 -18.11 -30.17
CA SER A 347 2.92 -19.16 -30.51
C SER A 347 2.32 -20.05 -31.57
N GLN A 348 3.08 -20.38 -32.62
CA GLN A 348 2.62 -21.19 -33.75
C GLN A 348 1.31 -20.66 -34.37
N GLY A 349 1.16 -19.33 -34.40
CA GLY A 349 -0.04 -18.65 -34.92
C GLY A 349 -1.27 -18.66 -34.01
N LYS A 350 -1.23 -19.31 -32.85
CA LYS A 350 -2.33 -19.32 -31.87
C LYS A 350 -2.10 -18.28 -30.78
N GLU A 351 -3.12 -17.50 -30.46
CA GLU A 351 -3.13 -16.59 -29.30
C GLU A 351 -3.13 -17.42 -28.00
N LEU A 352 -2.13 -17.19 -27.15
CA LEU A 352 -1.95 -17.91 -25.88
C LEU A 352 -2.49 -17.12 -24.68
N SER A 353 -2.16 -15.83 -24.62
CA SER A 353 -2.46 -14.97 -23.49
C SER A 353 -2.35 -13.50 -23.85
N THR A 354 -2.86 -12.63 -22.97
CA THR A 354 -2.60 -11.19 -23.00
C THR A 354 -1.76 -10.81 -21.79
N LEU A 355 -0.70 -10.04 -22.00
CA LEU A 355 0.16 -9.51 -20.95
C LEU A 355 -0.18 -8.04 -20.69
N THR A 356 -0.06 -7.62 -19.43
CA THR A 356 -0.34 -6.26 -18.95
C THR A 356 0.82 -5.76 -18.09
N PRO A 357 0.84 -4.53 -17.58
CA PRO A 357 1.91 -4.09 -16.69
C PRO A 357 2.01 -4.89 -15.39
N GLN A 358 0.95 -5.62 -14.99
CA GLN A 358 1.00 -6.57 -13.87
C GLN A 358 1.96 -7.74 -14.14
N ASP A 359 2.21 -8.06 -15.41
CA ASP A 359 3.19 -9.06 -15.83
C ASP A 359 4.64 -8.55 -15.75
N MET A 360 4.83 -7.24 -15.59
CA MET A 360 6.09 -6.47 -15.52
C MET A 360 7.07 -6.61 -16.67
N PHE A 361 7.35 -7.81 -17.16
CA PHE A 361 8.38 -8.06 -18.17
C PHE A 361 7.84 -8.81 -19.40
N LEU A 362 8.40 -8.48 -20.56
CA LEU A 362 8.25 -9.23 -21.81
C LEU A 362 9.59 -9.81 -22.27
N GLY A 363 9.58 -11.06 -22.70
CA GLY A 363 10.73 -11.70 -23.32
C GLY A 363 11.82 -12.13 -22.32
N GLU A 364 11.44 -12.25 -21.05
CA GLU A 364 12.25 -12.74 -19.94
C GLU A 364 12.75 -14.17 -20.19
N MET A 365 11.97 -15.02 -20.86
CA MET A 365 12.38 -16.40 -21.12
C MET A 365 13.59 -16.50 -22.05
N SER A 366 13.56 -15.82 -23.21
CA SER A 366 14.67 -15.84 -24.15
C SER A 366 15.92 -15.18 -23.54
N PHE A 367 15.69 -14.12 -22.77
CA PHE A 367 16.73 -13.38 -22.06
C PHE A 367 17.46 -14.24 -21.01
N LEU A 368 16.72 -14.93 -20.14
CA LEU A 368 17.25 -15.72 -19.03
C LEU A 368 17.82 -17.06 -19.49
N LEU A 369 17.10 -17.78 -20.37
CA LEU A 369 17.52 -19.09 -20.87
C LEU A 369 18.54 -18.99 -22.00
N ASN A 370 18.92 -17.77 -22.41
CA ASN A 370 19.83 -17.51 -23.52
C ASN A 370 19.38 -18.18 -24.83
N ASN A 371 18.06 -18.18 -25.05
CA ASN A 371 17.38 -18.82 -26.18
C ASN A 371 16.78 -17.76 -27.12
N ARG A 372 16.15 -18.21 -28.20
CA ARG A 372 15.37 -17.36 -29.11
C ARG A 372 14.00 -17.03 -28.46
N ARG A 373 13.30 -15.99 -28.94
CA ARG A 373 11.95 -15.64 -28.48
C ARG A 373 11.03 -16.86 -28.61
N SER A 374 10.32 -17.21 -27.53
CA SER A 374 9.42 -18.37 -27.49
C SER A 374 8.05 -18.12 -28.11
N ALA A 375 7.71 -16.85 -28.37
CA ALA A 375 6.44 -16.42 -28.90
C ALA A 375 6.58 -15.06 -29.59
N THR A 376 5.67 -14.76 -30.51
CA THR A 376 5.48 -13.43 -31.11
C THR A 376 4.63 -12.59 -30.17
N VAL A 377 5.02 -11.34 -29.93
CA VAL A 377 4.26 -10.41 -29.10
C VAL A 377 3.86 -9.18 -29.89
N LYS A 378 2.58 -8.79 -29.81
CA LYS A 378 2.03 -7.61 -30.50
C LYS A 378 1.33 -6.68 -29.53
N SER A 379 1.45 -5.37 -29.76
CA SER A 379 0.79 -4.36 -28.93
C SER A 379 -0.72 -4.24 -29.23
N MET A 380 -1.52 -4.08 -28.18
CA MET A 380 -2.97 -3.81 -28.23
C MET A 380 -3.25 -2.33 -27.97
N GLY A 381 -2.90 -1.47 -28.92
CA GLY A 381 -3.10 -0.03 -28.82
C GLY A 381 -1.78 0.72 -28.71
N LYS A 382 -1.80 1.97 -28.25
CA LYS A 382 -0.57 2.68 -27.93
C LYS A 382 0.00 2.11 -26.63
N SER A 383 1.26 1.70 -26.64
CA SER A 383 1.92 1.09 -25.48
C SER A 383 3.35 1.59 -25.32
N GLU A 384 3.85 1.58 -24.09
CA GLU A 384 5.20 2.03 -23.77
C GLU A 384 5.97 0.94 -23.02
N LEU A 385 7.18 0.66 -23.48
CA LEU A 385 8.09 -0.33 -22.92
C LEU A 385 9.44 0.33 -22.61
N LEU A 386 10.13 -0.16 -21.58
CA LEU A 386 11.54 0.14 -21.35
C LEU A 386 12.39 -1.04 -21.78
N ARG A 387 13.25 -0.84 -22.77
CA ARG A 387 14.21 -1.87 -23.22
C ARG A 387 15.39 -1.92 -22.26
N ILE A 388 15.65 -3.09 -21.69
CA ILE A 388 16.76 -3.32 -20.76
C ILE A 388 17.69 -4.37 -21.38
N SER A 389 18.95 -3.98 -21.64
CA SER A 389 19.95 -4.90 -22.20
C SER A 389 20.40 -5.95 -21.17
N LYS A 390 20.90 -7.10 -21.63
CA LYS A 390 21.45 -8.13 -20.73
C LYS A 390 22.60 -7.62 -19.89
N LYS A 391 23.44 -6.75 -20.47
CA LYS A 391 24.53 -6.11 -19.74
C LYS A 391 23.99 -5.23 -18.61
N ASP A 392 23.10 -4.29 -18.91
CA ASP A 392 22.59 -3.35 -17.92
C ASP A 392 21.80 -4.05 -16.82
N PHE A 393 21.05 -5.10 -17.18
CA PHE A 393 20.34 -5.94 -16.23
C PHE A 393 21.30 -6.71 -15.30
N LEU A 394 22.33 -7.35 -15.85
CA LEU A 394 23.36 -8.05 -15.06
C LEU A 394 24.14 -7.09 -14.16
N ASP A 395 24.49 -5.92 -14.67
CA ASP A 395 25.22 -4.90 -13.92
C ASP A 395 24.35 -4.34 -12.78
N ALA A 396 23.04 -4.15 -13.02
CA ALA A 396 22.08 -3.81 -11.98
C ALA A 396 21.98 -4.91 -10.91
N MET A 397 21.88 -6.18 -11.28
CA MET A 397 21.84 -7.30 -10.32
C MET A 397 23.15 -7.43 -9.51
N LYS A 398 24.31 -7.20 -10.12
CA LYS A 398 25.59 -7.19 -9.39
C LYS A 398 25.66 -6.09 -8.35
N ARG A 399 25.17 -4.90 -8.69
CA ARG A 399 25.13 -3.74 -7.78
C ARG A 399 24.05 -3.89 -6.72
N LYS A 400 22.92 -4.51 -7.08
CA LYS A 400 21.71 -4.66 -6.25
C LYS A 400 21.19 -6.10 -6.32
N PRO A 401 21.77 -7.03 -5.54
CA PRO A 401 21.45 -8.47 -5.61
C PRO A 401 19.97 -8.80 -5.40
N HIS A 402 19.25 -7.98 -4.63
CA HIS A 402 17.84 -8.14 -4.31
C HIS A 402 16.92 -8.11 -5.54
N TYR A 403 17.33 -7.43 -6.62
CA TYR A 403 16.60 -7.46 -7.89
C TYR A 403 16.55 -8.89 -8.48
N SER A 404 17.61 -9.68 -8.29
CA SER A 404 17.68 -11.07 -8.75
C SER A 404 16.68 -11.95 -8.00
N ILE A 405 16.59 -11.76 -6.69
CA ILE A 405 15.68 -12.52 -5.81
C ILE A 405 14.24 -12.12 -6.11
N PHE A 406 13.99 -10.83 -6.28
CA PHE A 406 12.68 -10.34 -6.69
C PHE A 406 12.23 -10.97 -8.02
N LEU A 407 13.09 -10.97 -9.05
CA LEU A 407 12.78 -11.60 -10.33
C LEU A 407 12.56 -13.11 -10.19
N ALA A 408 13.38 -13.80 -9.39
CA ALA A 408 13.19 -15.23 -9.13
C ALA A 408 11.82 -15.51 -8.48
N ARG A 409 11.43 -14.72 -7.47
CA ARG A 409 10.11 -14.80 -6.83
C ARG A 409 8.98 -14.54 -7.84
N LEU A 410 9.12 -13.53 -8.69
CA LEU A 410 8.16 -13.23 -9.75
C LEU A 410 7.94 -14.44 -10.68
N LEU A 411 9.03 -15.03 -11.17
CA LEU A 411 8.96 -16.15 -12.10
C LEU A 411 8.36 -17.39 -11.45
N ALA A 412 8.72 -17.66 -10.19
CA ALA A 412 8.13 -18.73 -9.41
C ALA A 412 6.61 -18.52 -9.22
N GLN A 413 6.17 -17.29 -8.97
CA GLN A 413 4.75 -16.94 -8.89
C GLN A 413 4.04 -17.15 -10.23
N ARG A 414 4.62 -16.66 -11.33
CA ARG A 414 4.05 -16.86 -12.68
C ARG A 414 3.93 -18.34 -13.02
N LEU A 415 4.91 -19.15 -12.65
CA LEU A 415 4.87 -20.60 -12.83
C LEU A 415 3.76 -21.23 -11.99
N SER A 416 3.64 -20.82 -10.71
CA SER A 416 2.55 -21.24 -9.83
C SER A 416 1.17 -20.88 -10.40
N ARG A 417 1.01 -19.66 -10.96
CA ARG A 417 -0.20 -19.19 -11.66
C ARG A 417 -0.58 -20.11 -12.83
N LEU A 418 0.38 -20.37 -13.72
CA LEU A 418 0.15 -21.22 -14.89
C LEU A 418 -0.23 -22.65 -14.50
N ASN A 419 0.37 -23.16 -13.42
CA ASN A 419 0.10 -24.51 -12.92
C ASN A 419 -1.25 -24.62 -12.20
N ALA A 420 -1.65 -23.61 -11.42
CA ALA A 420 -2.98 -23.54 -10.81
C ALA A 420 -4.10 -23.52 -11.86
N LEU A 421 -3.90 -22.79 -12.97
CA LEU A 421 -4.82 -22.80 -14.11
C LEU A 421 -4.83 -24.13 -14.88
N SER A 422 -3.72 -24.87 -14.85
CA SER A 422 -3.56 -26.15 -15.57
C SER A 422 -3.88 -27.39 -14.72
N GLY A 423 -4.17 -27.23 -13.43
CA GLY A 423 -4.44 -28.34 -12.50
C GLY A 423 -3.21 -29.16 -12.08
N SER A 424 -1.99 -28.65 -12.32
CA SER A 424 -0.74 -29.35 -12.03
C SER A 424 -0.14 -28.85 -10.71
N VAL A 425 0.31 -29.75 -9.83
CA VAL A 425 0.98 -29.38 -8.56
C VAL A 425 2.47 -29.14 -8.80
N VAL A 426 3.03 -28.09 -8.19
CA VAL A 426 4.48 -27.79 -8.21
C VAL A 426 5.14 -28.42 -6.98
N TYR A 427 6.25 -29.12 -7.18
CA TYR A 427 7.13 -29.62 -6.12
C TYR A 427 8.28 -28.66 -5.86
#